data_AF-A0A966LB69-F1
#
_entry.id   AF-A0A966LB69-F1
#
_cell.length_a   1.000
_cell.length_b   1.000
_cell.length_c   1.000
_cell.angle_alpha   90.00
_cell.angle_beta   90.00
_cell.angle_gamma   90.00
#
_symmetry.space_group_name_H-M   'P 1'
#
loop_
_entity.id
_entity.type
_entity.pdbx_description
1 polymer ?
#
loop_
_entity_poly.entity_id
_entity_poly.type
_entity_poly.pdbx_seq_one_letter_code
_entity_poly.pdbx_strand_id
1 'polypeptide(L)'
;MRRMLLMDAAELARLSYDGAAALPPLKAMNKKGGAQAYLTQDDVLVIPGTNEARDWSDYNLKAFPAKGAQVGWAGVNMDIETATWHFGFALHALHVMIFLGARRPAYIIGHSLGAASAQILGLHFGVPTVCFASPRPIRGDTLLNGEGWVLNLVHVDDIIGMVLGEGAGYRRIGSVRGLSPKAAGGIAHKMADYRIALAERIAAGTLPPHWPPLGGA
;
A
#
# COMPACT_ATOMS: atom_id res chain seq x y z
N MET A 1 -6.42 -4.65 -19.12
CA MET A 1 -6.24 -4.11 -17.75
C MET A 1 -6.33 -5.26 -16.78
N ARG A 2 -5.34 -5.44 -15.90
CA ARG A 2 -5.32 -6.57 -14.96
C ARG A 2 -6.34 -6.34 -13.84
N ARG A 3 -7.01 -7.40 -13.43
CA ARG A 3 -7.96 -7.41 -12.31
C ARG A 3 -7.59 -8.57 -11.40
N MET A 4 -7.83 -8.40 -10.09
CA MET A 4 -7.57 -9.45 -9.11
C MET A 4 -8.73 -9.56 -8.11
N LEU A 5 -9.05 -10.78 -7.70
CA LEU A 5 -9.94 -10.99 -6.55
C LEU A 5 -9.29 -10.36 -5.31
N LEU A 6 -10.08 -9.64 -4.52
CA LEU A 6 -9.57 -9.00 -3.30
C LEU A 6 -9.06 -10.04 -2.30
N MET A 7 -9.67 -11.23 -2.27
CA MET A 7 -9.20 -12.34 -1.43
C MET A 7 -7.84 -12.88 -1.88
N ASP A 8 -7.57 -12.96 -3.19
CA ASP A 8 -6.26 -13.36 -3.71
C ASP A 8 -5.20 -12.31 -3.38
N ALA A 9 -5.56 -11.02 -3.52
CA ALA A 9 -4.67 -9.93 -3.14
C ALA A 9 -4.33 -9.98 -1.64
N ALA A 10 -5.32 -10.27 -0.79
CA ALA A 10 -5.11 -10.42 0.64
C ALA A 10 -4.25 -11.66 0.98
N GLU A 11 -4.41 -12.77 0.26
CA GLU A 11 -3.58 -13.95 0.46
C GLU A 11 -2.12 -13.71 0.02
N LEU A 12 -1.89 -13.04 -1.11
CA LEU A 12 -0.55 -12.66 -1.55
C LEU A 12 0.13 -11.71 -0.55
N ALA A 13 -0.61 -10.73 -0.03
CA ALA A 13 -0.10 -9.86 1.03
C ALA A 13 0.28 -10.67 2.27
N ARG A 14 -0.53 -11.65 2.68
CA ARG A 14 -0.22 -12.53 3.81
C ARG A 14 1.02 -13.40 3.54
N LEU A 15 1.05 -14.11 2.42
CA LEU A 15 2.16 -14.99 2.02
C LEU A 15 3.49 -14.24 1.94
N SER A 16 3.48 -12.95 1.62
CA SER A 16 4.70 -12.15 1.55
C SER A 16 5.46 -12.04 2.89
N TYR A 17 4.78 -12.27 4.02
CA TYR A 17 5.38 -12.37 5.35
C TYR A 17 6.09 -13.70 5.61
N ASP A 18 5.67 -14.77 4.93
CA ASP A 18 6.29 -16.11 5.02
C ASP A 18 7.54 -16.22 4.11
N GLY A 19 7.79 -15.19 3.30
CA GLY A 19 8.96 -15.05 2.45
C GLY A 19 8.76 -15.53 1.01
N ALA A 20 9.81 -15.36 0.20
CA ALA A 20 9.77 -15.57 -1.25
C ALA A 20 9.28 -16.97 -1.69
N ALA A 21 9.55 -18.01 -0.91
CA ALA A 21 9.18 -19.38 -1.25
C ALA A 21 7.66 -19.65 -1.09
N ALA A 22 6.96 -18.83 -0.31
CA ALA A 22 5.52 -18.93 -0.13
C ALA A 22 4.73 -18.20 -1.24
N LEU A 23 5.40 -17.32 -2.00
CA LEU A 23 4.78 -16.57 -3.09
C LEU A 23 4.82 -17.35 -4.42
N PRO A 24 3.95 -16.99 -5.39
CA PRO A 24 4.10 -17.44 -6.77
C PRO A 24 5.49 -17.14 -7.32
N PRO A 25 5.91 -17.81 -8.42
CA PRO A 25 7.22 -17.60 -9.03
C PRO A 25 7.55 -16.12 -9.21
N LEU A 26 8.74 -15.73 -8.76
CA LEU A 26 9.19 -14.34 -8.75
C LEU A 26 10.05 -14.03 -9.96
N LYS A 27 9.80 -12.86 -10.57
CA LYS A 27 10.67 -12.21 -11.56
C LYS A 27 11.83 -11.50 -10.86
N ALA A 28 11.56 -10.90 -9.70
CA ALA A 28 12.57 -10.21 -8.89
C ALA A 28 12.11 -10.07 -7.44
N MET A 29 13.07 -9.87 -6.53
CA MET A 29 12.79 -9.50 -5.14
C MET A 29 13.81 -8.50 -4.62
N ASN A 30 13.36 -7.61 -3.74
CA ASN A 30 14.21 -6.78 -2.91
C ASN A 30 14.11 -7.23 -1.45
N LYS A 31 15.27 -7.44 -0.81
CA LYS A 31 15.39 -7.70 0.62
C LYS A 31 16.35 -6.72 1.32
N LYS A 32 16.82 -5.69 0.61
CA LYS A 32 17.83 -4.73 1.09
C LYS A 32 17.22 -3.35 1.30
N GLY A 33 17.82 -2.55 2.19
CA GLY A 33 17.49 -1.13 2.34
C GLY A 33 16.14 -0.86 3.00
N GLY A 34 15.64 -1.76 3.85
CA GLY A 34 14.41 -1.57 4.63
C GLY A 34 13.10 -1.56 3.84
N ALA A 35 13.14 -1.85 2.53
CA ALA A 35 11.96 -1.91 1.67
C ALA A 35 11.84 -3.27 0.99
N GLN A 36 11.23 -4.23 1.68
CA GLN A 36 10.96 -5.54 1.09
C GLN A 36 9.90 -5.43 -0.02
N ALA A 37 10.16 -6.06 -1.15
CA ALA A 37 9.24 -6.06 -2.29
C ALA A 37 9.45 -7.31 -3.15
N TYR A 38 8.37 -7.83 -3.71
CA TYR A 38 8.36 -9.01 -4.56
C TYR A 38 7.62 -8.71 -5.86
N LEU A 39 8.25 -8.96 -7.01
CA LEU A 39 7.61 -8.86 -8.31
C LEU A 39 7.42 -10.27 -8.86
N THR A 40 6.17 -10.71 -9.01
CA THR A 40 5.85 -12.03 -9.56
C THR A 40 6.13 -12.10 -11.07
N GLN A 41 6.19 -13.31 -11.64
CA GLN A 41 6.32 -13.49 -13.08
C GLN A 41 5.21 -12.81 -13.87
N ASP A 42 4.01 -12.73 -13.30
CA ASP A 42 2.85 -12.08 -13.91
C ASP A 42 2.77 -10.56 -13.62
N ASP A 43 3.86 -9.93 -13.21
CA ASP A 43 3.95 -8.50 -12.93
C ASP A 43 3.01 -7.99 -11.82
N VAL A 44 2.75 -8.83 -10.81
CA VAL A 44 2.15 -8.38 -9.55
C VAL A 44 3.26 -7.96 -8.61
N LEU A 45 3.26 -6.69 -8.21
CA LEU A 45 4.14 -6.18 -7.16
C LEU A 45 3.47 -6.35 -5.81
N VAL A 46 4.12 -7.06 -4.89
CA VAL A 46 3.69 -7.24 -3.50
C VAL A 46 4.69 -6.57 -2.58
N ILE A 47 4.21 -5.63 -1.78
CA ILE A 47 5.01 -4.83 -0.83
C ILE A 47 4.50 -5.13 0.59
N PRO A 48 5.14 -6.06 1.33
CA PRO A 48 4.80 -6.27 2.73
C PRO A 48 5.04 -5.01 3.56
N GLY A 49 4.45 -4.99 4.76
CA GLY A 49 4.88 -4.09 5.81
C GLY A 49 6.20 -4.57 6.45
N THR A 50 6.62 -3.90 7.51
CA THR A 50 7.79 -4.34 8.28
C THR A 50 7.45 -5.49 9.24
N ASN A 51 8.39 -6.43 9.41
CA ASN A 51 8.32 -7.50 10.42
C ASN A 51 8.92 -7.07 11.77
N GLU A 52 9.54 -5.88 11.83
CA GLU A 52 10.26 -5.41 13.00
C GLU A 52 9.77 -4.02 13.41
N ALA A 53 9.29 -3.90 14.65
CA ALA A 53 8.87 -2.63 15.25
C ALA A 53 10.00 -1.57 15.33
N ARG A 54 11.25 -1.96 15.06
CA ARG A 54 12.43 -1.08 15.05
C ARG A 54 12.64 -0.40 13.69
N ASP A 55 12.45 -1.12 12.58
CA ASP A 55 12.32 -0.53 11.23
C ASP A 55 11.09 0.39 11.15
N TRP A 56 10.03 0.05 11.89
CA TRP A 56 8.83 0.88 12.02
C TRP A 56 9.14 2.28 12.56
N SER A 57 10.01 2.42 13.58
CA SER A 57 10.45 3.73 14.08
C SER A 57 11.32 4.52 13.10
N ASP A 58 12.15 3.85 12.29
CA ASP A 58 13.09 4.51 11.38
C ASP A 58 12.43 5.18 10.16
N TYR A 59 11.22 4.74 9.78
CA TYR A 59 10.44 5.32 8.69
C TYR A 59 9.18 6.08 9.17
N ASN A 60 8.50 5.67 10.24
CA ASN A 60 7.32 6.38 10.75
C ASN A 60 7.64 7.62 11.59
N LEU A 61 8.78 7.66 12.31
CA LEU A 61 9.16 8.84 13.12
C LEU A 61 9.97 9.88 12.34
N LYS A 62 10.40 9.58 11.11
CA LYS A 62 10.96 10.57 10.18
C LYS A 62 9.85 11.23 9.35
N ALA A 63 8.80 11.71 10.01
CA ALA A 63 7.79 12.57 9.39
C ALA A 63 8.41 13.87 8.83
N PHE A 64 9.59 14.24 9.36
CA PHE A 64 10.36 15.38 8.93
C PHE A 64 11.76 14.93 8.51
N PRO A 65 12.23 15.31 7.31
CA PRO A 65 13.63 15.17 6.95
C PRO A 65 14.51 15.95 7.94
N ALA A 66 15.79 15.57 8.06
CA ALA A 66 16.78 16.54 8.50
C ALA A 66 16.63 17.79 7.61
N LYS A 67 16.50 18.97 8.24
CA LYS A 67 16.10 20.24 7.62
C LYS A 67 16.62 20.38 6.17
N GLY A 68 15.71 20.31 5.19
CA GLY A 68 16.01 20.50 3.76
C GLY A 68 16.10 19.25 2.88
N ALA A 69 15.99 18.02 3.40
CA ALA A 69 16.00 16.83 2.54
C ALA A 69 14.65 16.65 1.83
N GLN A 70 14.63 16.78 0.51
CA GLN A 70 13.50 16.37 -0.33
C GLN A 70 13.70 14.91 -0.75
N VAL A 71 12.62 14.15 -0.87
CA VAL A 71 12.69 12.84 -1.52
C VAL A 71 12.90 13.09 -3.02
N GLY A 72 13.86 12.39 -3.62
CA GLY A 72 14.25 12.56 -5.01
C GLY A 72 13.18 12.09 -6.00
N TRP A 73 12.14 12.91 -6.18
CA TRP A 73 11.04 12.66 -7.12
C TRP A 73 11.18 13.42 -8.45
N ALA A 74 12.19 14.29 -8.57
CA ALA A 74 12.40 15.08 -9.77
C ALA A 74 12.52 14.20 -11.02
N GLY A 75 11.72 14.50 -12.05
CA GLY A 75 11.65 13.77 -13.31
C GLY A 75 10.75 12.52 -13.30
N VAL A 76 10.02 12.24 -12.21
CA VAL A 76 9.14 11.07 -12.12
C VAL A 76 7.78 11.35 -12.75
N ASN A 77 7.05 12.34 -12.24
CA ASN A 77 5.93 13.03 -12.90
C ASN A 77 5.50 14.24 -12.05
N MET A 78 4.77 15.18 -12.64
CA MET A 78 4.38 16.44 -11.98
C MET A 78 3.53 16.23 -10.71
N ASP A 79 2.62 15.26 -10.73
CA ASP A 79 1.73 14.98 -9.59
C ASP A 79 2.49 14.46 -8.37
N ILE A 80 3.55 13.67 -8.59
CA ILE A 80 4.42 13.15 -7.54
C ILE A 80 5.45 14.20 -7.09
N GLU A 81 5.98 14.99 -8.02
CA GLU A 81 6.98 16.00 -7.72
C GLU A 81 6.44 17.16 -6.87
N THR A 82 5.21 17.59 -7.13
CA THR A 82 4.63 18.79 -6.52
C THR A 82 3.83 18.50 -5.25
N ALA A 83 3.43 17.24 -5.03
CA ALA A 83 2.68 16.83 -3.85
C ALA A 83 3.54 16.86 -2.58
N THR A 84 2.89 17.19 -1.45
CA THR A 84 3.52 17.14 -0.13
C THR A 84 3.35 15.75 0.48
N TRP A 85 4.41 14.96 0.46
CA TRP A 85 4.42 13.60 0.97
C TRP A 85 4.92 13.49 2.41
N HIS A 86 4.44 12.47 3.12
CA HIS A 86 5.08 12.02 4.35
C HIS A 86 6.45 11.44 3.99
N PHE A 87 7.52 12.08 4.50
CA PHE A 87 8.89 11.83 4.05
C PHE A 87 9.29 10.35 4.09
N GLY A 88 9.04 9.66 5.21
CA GLY A 88 9.38 8.24 5.34
C GLY A 88 8.63 7.32 4.37
N PHE A 89 7.37 7.62 4.05
CA PHE A 89 6.57 6.81 3.11
C PHE A 89 7.01 7.04 1.67
N ALA A 90 7.31 8.30 1.33
CA ALA A 90 7.87 8.64 0.04
C ALA A 90 9.26 8.01 -0.16
N LEU A 91 10.13 8.05 0.85
CA LEU A 91 11.45 7.41 0.76
C LEU A 91 11.35 5.89 0.56
N HIS A 92 10.46 5.22 1.31
CA HIS A 92 10.20 3.79 1.11
C HIS A 92 9.68 3.50 -0.30
N ALA A 93 8.75 4.32 -0.82
CA ALA A 93 8.24 4.18 -2.18
C ALA A 93 9.34 4.37 -3.24
N LEU A 94 10.25 5.33 -3.03
CA LEU A 94 11.39 5.57 -3.91
C LEU A 94 12.34 4.36 -3.94
N HIS A 95 12.62 3.71 -2.79
CA HIS A 95 13.42 2.48 -2.76
C HIS A 95 12.77 1.35 -3.57
N VAL A 96 11.44 1.19 -3.46
CA VAL A 96 10.71 0.20 -4.27
C VAL A 96 10.75 0.58 -5.77
N MET A 97 10.64 1.86 -6.11
CA MET A 97 10.74 2.34 -7.49
C MET A 97 12.13 2.08 -8.09
N ILE A 98 13.20 2.38 -7.35
CA ILE A 98 14.58 2.08 -7.75
C ILE A 98 14.76 0.57 -7.95
N PHE A 99 14.21 -0.25 -7.06
CA PHE A 99 14.20 -1.71 -7.23
C PHE A 99 13.50 -2.12 -8.53
N LEU A 100 12.35 -1.55 -8.87
CA LEU A 100 11.65 -1.87 -10.12
C LEU A 100 12.51 -1.52 -11.34
N GLY A 101 13.24 -0.40 -11.31
CA GLY A 101 13.98 0.10 -12.46
C GLY A 101 13.03 0.36 -13.63
N ALA A 102 13.32 -0.19 -14.81
CA ALA A 102 12.44 -0.06 -15.99
C ALA A 102 11.22 -1.00 -15.97
N ARG A 103 11.07 -1.88 -14.98
CA ARG A 103 9.96 -2.84 -14.92
C ARG A 103 8.68 -2.15 -14.45
N ARG A 104 7.59 -2.37 -15.17
CA ARG A 104 6.27 -1.82 -14.82
C ARG A 104 5.36 -2.93 -14.26
N PRO A 105 4.87 -2.82 -13.01
CA PRO A 105 3.89 -3.76 -12.50
C PRO A 105 2.56 -3.61 -13.24
N ALA A 106 1.84 -4.72 -13.43
CA ALA A 106 0.48 -4.75 -13.94
C ALA A 106 -0.57 -4.63 -12.82
N TYR A 107 -0.18 -4.90 -11.58
CA TYR A 107 -1.00 -4.79 -10.38
C TYR A 107 -0.11 -4.57 -9.15
N ILE A 108 -0.57 -3.81 -8.16
CA ILE A 108 0.20 -3.54 -6.93
C ILE A 108 -0.63 -3.92 -5.70
N ILE A 109 0.03 -4.59 -4.75
CA ILE A 109 -0.53 -4.98 -3.46
C ILE A 109 0.41 -4.47 -2.39
N GLY A 110 -0.14 -3.78 -1.39
CA GLY A 110 0.64 -3.35 -0.23
C GLY A 110 -0.07 -3.61 1.09
N HIS A 111 0.68 -3.86 2.15
CA HIS A 111 0.17 -3.94 3.52
C HIS A 111 0.96 -3.00 4.46
N SER A 112 0.26 -2.32 5.38
CA SER A 112 0.89 -1.47 6.40
C SER A 112 1.86 -0.42 5.79
N LEU A 113 3.14 -0.40 6.17
CA LEU A 113 4.15 0.46 5.55
C LEU A 113 4.22 0.29 4.02
N GLY A 114 4.17 -0.96 3.53
CA GLY A 114 4.15 -1.27 2.11
C GLY A 114 2.89 -0.75 1.40
N ALA A 115 1.77 -0.62 2.11
CA ALA A 115 0.56 0.01 1.59
C ALA A 115 0.72 1.53 1.38
N ALA A 116 1.58 2.21 2.14
CA ALA A 116 1.91 3.61 1.88
C ALA A 116 2.62 3.76 0.52
N SER A 117 3.57 2.87 0.24
CA SER A 117 4.29 2.85 -1.03
C SER A 117 3.43 2.40 -2.19
N ALA A 118 2.59 1.39 -1.98
CA ALA A 118 1.65 0.92 -2.99
C ALA A 118 0.73 2.05 -3.45
N GLN A 119 0.21 2.89 -2.54
CA GLN A 119 -0.58 4.07 -2.90
C GLN A 119 0.17 5.00 -3.87
N ILE A 120 1.40 5.38 -3.54
CA ILE A 120 2.23 6.30 -4.34
C ILE A 120 2.55 5.69 -5.71
N LEU A 121 2.97 4.42 -5.73
CA LEU A 121 3.35 3.73 -6.97
C LEU A 121 2.14 3.39 -7.85
N GLY A 122 1.00 3.08 -7.24
CA GLY A 122 -0.26 2.83 -7.95
C GLY A 122 -0.73 4.05 -8.71
N LEU A 123 -0.65 5.21 -8.05
CA LEU A 123 -0.86 6.51 -8.67
C LEU A 123 0.16 6.76 -9.80
N HIS A 124 1.46 6.56 -9.52
CA HIS A 124 2.54 6.79 -10.50
C HIS A 124 2.34 6.00 -11.80
N PHE A 125 2.17 4.69 -11.66
CA PHE A 125 2.08 3.79 -12.80
C PHE A 125 0.69 3.77 -13.42
N GLY A 126 -0.32 4.34 -12.75
CA GLY A 126 -1.71 4.28 -13.20
C GLY A 126 -2.20 2.84 -13.33
N VAL A 127 -1.92 2.00 -12.34
CA VAL A 127 -2.28 0.57 -12.36
C VAL A 127 -3.10 0.16 -11.15
N PRO A 128 -4.00 -0.82 -11.30
CA PRO A 128 -4.83 -1.28 -10.20
C PRO A 128 -4.02 -1.67 -8.97
N THR A 129 -4.40 -1.09 -7.84
CA THR A 129 -3.65 -1.16 -6.60
C THR A 129 -4.59 -1.42 -5.42
N VAL A 130 -4.24 -2.39 -4.59
CA VAL A 130 -4.97 -2.68 -3.34
C VAL A 130 -4.03 -2.53 -2.15
N CYS A 131 -4.47 -1.74 -1.18
CA CYS A 131 -3.71 -1.35 -0.01
C CYS A 131 -4.46 -1.79 1.25
N PHE A 132 -3.85 -2.66 2.05
CA PHE A 132 -4.38 -3.13 3.33
C PHE A 132 -3.69 -2.40 4.48
N ALA A 133 -4.43 -2.04 5.53
CA ALA A 133 -3.85 -1.32 6.68
C ALA A 133 -3.07 -0.06 6.30
N SER A 134 -3.55 0.62 5.25
CA SER A 134 -2.85 1.75 4.65
C SER A 134 -2.77 2.96 5.59
N PRO A 135 -1.58 3.55 5.80
CA PRO A 135 -1.47 4.87 6.43
C PRO A 135 -1.83 5.99 5.43
N ARG A 136 -1.70 7.25 5.86
CA ARG A 136 -2.04 8.45 5.05
C ARG A 136 -0.77 9.14 4.50
N PRO A 137 -0.38 8.91 3.23
CA PRO A 137 0.93 9.36 2.74
C PRO A 137 1.01 10.77 2.17
N ILE A 138 -0.10 11.42 1.83
CA ILE A 138 -0.11 12.73 1.17
C ILE A 138 -0.81 13.77 2.05
N ARG A 139 -0.30 15.00 2.08
CA ARG A 139 -0.90 16.14 2.76
C ARG A 139 -1.73 16.99 1.80
N GLY A 140 -2.89 17.45 2.26
CA GLY A 140 -3.81 18.31 1.52
C GLY A 140 -4.90 17.54 0.79
N ASP A 141 -5.86 18.29 0.22
CA ASP A 141 -7.12 17.74 -0.30
C ASP A 141 -7.19 17.72 -1.84
N THR A 142 -6.14 18.17 -2.52
CA THR A 142 -6.08 18.18 -3.98
C THR A 142 -5.99 16.76 -4.51
N LEU A 143 -6.95 16.36 -5.35
CA LEU A 143 -6.93 15.07 -6.04
C LEU A 143 -5.85 15.07 -7.13
N LEU A 144 -5.08 14.00 -7.18
CA LEU A 144 -4.05 13.77 -8.21
C LEU A 144 -4.59 12.89 -9.34
N ASN A 145 -3.95 12.91 -10.51
CA ASN A 145 -4.34 11.99 -11.58
C ASN A 145 -3.96 10.55 -11.20
N GLY A 146 -4.81 9.60 -11.56
CA GLY A 146 -4.56 8.18 -11.29
C GLY A 146 -4.98 7.69 -9.90
N GLU A 147 -5.51 8.55 -9.03
CA GLU A 147 -6.06 8.13 -7.73
C GLU A 147 -7.17 7.07 -7.85
N GLY A 148 -7.92 7.08 -8.97
CA GLY A 148 -8.97 6.10 -9.26
C GLY A 148 -8.46 4.65 -9.33
N TRP A 149 -7.16 4.41 -9.47
CA TRP A 149 -6.55 3.08 -9.49
C TRP A 149 -6.33 2.46 -8.12
N VAL A 150 -6.41 3.25 -7.06
CA VAL A 150 -6.00 2.85 -5.72
C VAL A 150 -7.21 2.58 -4.83
N LEU A 151 -7.27 1.38 -4.26
CA LEU A 151 -8.24 0.97 -3.26
C LEU A 151 -7.55 0.73 -1.92
N ASN A 152 -7.96 1.48 -0.91
CA ASN A 152 -7.52 1.32 0.48
C ASN A 152 -8.59 0.59 1.28
N LEU A 153 -8.20 -0.54 1.85
CA LEU A 153 -9.00 -1.33 2.78
C LEU A 153 -8.44 -1.10 4.18
N VAL A 154 -9.27 -0.59 5.08
CA VAL A 154 -8.85 -0.16 6.42
C VAL A 154 -9.78 -0.74 7.46
N HIS A 155 -9.24 -1.41 8.48
CA HIS A 155 -10.05 -1.94 9.57
C HIS A 155 -10.37 -0.84 10.59
N VAL A 156 -11.59 -0.81 11.11
CA VAL A 156 -12.01 0.23 12.09
C VAL A 156 -11.23 0.18 13.40
N ASP A 157 -10.83 -1.02 13.83
CA ASP A 157 -10.01 -1.27 15.02
C ASP A 157 -8.49 -1.25 14.75
N ASP A 158 -8.05 -0.87 13.55
CA ASP A 158 -6.62 -0.76 13.22
C ASP A 158 -6.08 0.63 13.57
N ILE A 159 -5.81 0.82 14.86
CA ILE A 159 -5.25 2.07 15.37
C ILE A 159 -3.86 2.38 14.78
N ILE A 160 -3.11 1.37 14.31
CA ILE A 160 -1.78 1.59 13.71
C ILE A 160 -1.94 2.26 12.35
N GLY A 161 -2.86 1.77 11.52
CA GLY A 161 -3.20 2.40 10.25
C GLY A 161 -3.88 3.77 10.40
N MET A 162 -4.48 4.07 11.56
CA MET A 162 -5.12 5.35 11.87
C MET A 162 -4.14 6.39 12.41
N VAL A 163 -3.35 6.05 13.45
CA VAL A 163 -2.42 6.97 14.13
C VAL A 163 -1.33 7.47 13.17
N LEU A 164 -0.93 6.64 12.19
CA LEU A 164 0.04 7.02 11.16
C LEU A 164 -0.59 7.98 10.12
N GLY A 165 -0.47 9.28 10.43
CA GLY A 165 -0.97 10.39 9.61
C GLY A 165 -2.25 11.05 10.13
N GLU A 166 -2.73 10.69 11.33
CA GLU A 166 -3.75 11.47 12.04
C GLU A 166 -3.11 12.70 12.68
N GLY A 167 -2.89 13.72 11.86
CA GLY A 167 -2.34 15.01 12.28
C GLY A 167 -1.88 15.81 11.07
N ALA A 168 -2.12 17.12 11.08
CA ALA A 168 -1.64 18.07 10.07
C ALA A 168 -2.19 17.97 8.63
N GLY A 169 -3.30 17.25 8.40
CA GLY A 169 -4.01 17.26 7.10
C GLY A 169 -3.51 16.23 6.09
N TYR A 170 -3.00 15.08 6.54
CA TYR A 170 -2.69 13.95 5.68
C TYR A 170 -3.94 13.12 5.33
N ARG A 171 -3.96 12.53 4.14
CA ARG A 171 -5.03 11.65 3.63
C ARG A 171 -4.45 10.44 2.88
N ARG A 172 -5.34 9.49 2.54
CA ARG A 172 -5.05 8.36 1.64
C ARG A 172 -5.27 8.76 0.19
N ILE A 173 -4.59 8.08 -0.71
CA ILE A 173 -4.70 8.24 -2.16
C ILE A 173 -5.79 7.29 -2.68
N GLY A 174 -6.76 7.80 -3.44
CA GLY A 174 -7.81 6.98 -4.03
C GLY A 174 -8.96 6.59 -3.10
N SER A 175 -9.65 5.50 -3.44
CA SER A 175 -10.84 5.04 -2.72
C SER A 175 -10.48 4.49 -1.34
N VAL A 176 -11.31 4.74 -0.34
CA VAL A 176 -11.17 4.16 1.00
C VAL A 176 -12.43 3.38 1.37
N ARG A 177 -12.27 2.15 1.85
CA ARG A 177 -13.35 1.28 2.31
C ARG A 177 -13.02 0.73 3.69
N GLY A 178 -13.88 1.06 4.66
CA GLY A 178 -13.79 0.52 6.02
C GLY A 178 -14.15 -0.97 6.07
N LEU A 179 -13.37 -1.77 6.78
CA LEU A 179 -13.66 -3.16 7.08
C LEU A 179 -14.08 -3.27 8.55
N SER A 180 -15.09 -4.10 8.80
CA SER A 180 -15.56 -4.51 10.13
C SER A 180 -16.09 -5.94 9.97
N PRO A 181 -15.85 -6.83 10.94
CA PRO A 181 -16.60 -6.82 12.20
C PRO A 181 -15.77 -7.18 13.45
N LYS A 182 -16.44 -7.16 14.61
CA LYS A 182 -15.97 -7.40 15.98
C LYS A 182 -14.62 -8.13 16.07
N ALA A 183 -13.52 -7.38 16.17
CA ALA A 183 -12.26 -7.97 16.60
C ALA A 183 -12.50 -8.68 17.95
N ALA A 184 -11.98 -9.89 18.10
CA ALA A 184 -12.00 -10.62 19.37
C ALA A 184 -11.01 -9.97 20.35
N GLY A 185 -11.20 -8.67 20.66
CA GLY A 185 -10.21 -7.84 21.34
C GLY A 185 -8.91 -7.65 20.53
N GLY A 186 -8.18 -6.57 20.81
CA GLY A 186 -6.87 -6.29 20.21
C GLY A 186 -6.89 -5.39 18.97
N ILE A 187 -5.70 -5.11 18.42
CA ILE A 187 -5.48 -4.22 17.27
C ILE A 187 -5.51 -5.07 15.99
N ALA A 188 -6.48 -4.81 15.11
CA ALA A 188 -6.71 -5.58 13.88
C ALA A 188 -5.78 -5.16 12.74
N HIS A 189 -4.46 -5.33 12.92
CA HIS A 189 -3.43 -4.91 11.96
C HIS A 189 -2.80 -6.06 11.17
N LYS A 190 -3.20 -7.33 11.42
CA LYS A 190 -2.64 -8.48 10.71
C LYS A 190 -3.49 -8.82 9.49
N MET A 191 -2.85 -9.32 8.43
CA MET A 191 -3.59 -9.76 7.23
C MET A 191 -4.65 -10.83 7.51
N ALA A 192 -4.48 -11.64 8.56
CA ALA A 192 -5.51 -12.59 8.98
C ALA A 192 -6.84 -11.88 9.35
N ASP A 193 -6.76 -10.78 10.10
CA ASP A 193 -7.93 -9.99 10.51
C ASP A 193 -8.60 -9.35 9.29
N TYR A 194 -7.78 -8.76 8.41
CA TYR A 194 -8.25 -8.16 7.16
C TYR A 194 -8.96 -9.17 6.25
N ARG A 195 -8.46 -10.41 6.15
CA ARG A 195 -9.08 -11.45 5.31
C ARG A 195 -10.46 -11.85 5.79
N ILE A 196 -10.67 -11.96 7.11
CA ILE A 196 -11.97 -12.30 7.69
C ILE A 196 -12.97 -11.19 7.36
N ALA A 197 -12.65 -9.95 7.75
CA ALA A 197 -13.54 -8.82 7.52
C ALA A 197 -13.79 -8.55 6.03
N LEU A 198 -12.80 -8.79 5.18
CA LEU A 198 -12.94 -8.69 3.73
C LEU A 198 -13.93 -9.72 3.18
N ALA A 199 -13.80 -10.99 3.58
CA ALA A 199 -14.69 -12.06 3.14
C ALA A 199 -16.15 -11.76 3.52
N GLU A 200 -16.39 -11.28 4.74
CA GLU A 200 -17.72 -10.91 5.22
C GLU A 200 -18.32 -9.75 4.41
N ARG A 201 -17.54 -8.71 4.12
CA ARG A 201 -18.02 -7.57 3.32
C ARG A 201 -18.32 -7.92 1.87
N ILE A 202 -17.53 -8.82 1.28
CA ILE A 202 -17.78 -9.36 -0.07
C ILE A 202 -19.05 -10.22 -0.06
N ALA A 203 -19.20 -11.13 0.92
CA ALA A 203 -20.39 -11.97 1.05
C ALA A 203 -21.68 -11.15 1.27
N ALA A 204 -21.58 -10.04 2.01
CA ALA A 204 -22.67 -9.09 2.20
C ALA A 204 -22.96 -8.19 0.98
N GLY A 205 -22.18 -8.29 -0.11
CA GLY A 205 -22.33 -7.47 -1.31
C GLY A 205 -21.97 -5.99 -1.12
N THR A 206 -21.34 -5.63 0.00
CA THR A 206 -20.99 -4.23 0.31
C THR A 206 -19.62 -3.81 -0.24
N LEU A 207 -18.87 -4.75 -0.79
CA LEU A 207 -17.59 -4.54 -1.44
C LEU A 207 -17.51 -5.42 -2.70
N PRO A 208 -17.01 -4.91 -3.85
CA PRO A 208 -16.84 -5.75 -5.03
C PRO A 208 -15.84 -6.87 -4.74
N PRO A 209 -16.01 -8.07 -5.34
CA PRO A 209 -15.11 -9.20 -5.09
C PRO A 209 -13.71 -9.01 -5.70
N HIS A 210 -13.56 -8.04 -6.61
CA HIS A 210 -12.31 -7.77 -7.32
C HIS A 210 -12.08 -6.27 -7.50
N TRP A 211 -10.83 -5.92 -7.73
CA TRP A 211 -10.42 -4.56 -8.10
C TRP A 211 -9.62 -4.57 -9.41
N PRO A 212 -9.86 -3.62 -10.33
CA PRO A 212 -10.98 -2.66 -10.36
C PRO A 212 -12.35 -3.37 -10.48
N PRO A 213 -13.47 -2.70 -10.14
CA PRO A 213 -14.81 -3.26 -10.31
C PRO A 213 -15.16 -3.51 -11.78
N LEU A 214 -16.28 -4.20 -12.04
CA LEU A 214 -16.78 -4.44 -13.39
C LEU A 214 -17.34 -3.12 -13.92
N GLY A 215 -16.88 -2.68 -15.09
CA GLY A 215 -17.38 -1.47 -15.76
C GLY A 215 -16.77 -0.13 -15.32
N GLY A 216 -15.68 -0.12 -14.53
CA GLY A 216 -15.00 1.12 -14.12
C GLY A 216 -13.52 1.18 -14.52
N ALA A 217 -13.16 2.29 -15.17
CA ALA A 217 -11.85 2.95 -15.14
C ALA A 217 -12.12 4.42 -14.81
#